data_AF-A0A1S2DC08-F1
#
_entry.id   AF-A0A1S2DC08-F1
#
_cell.length_a   1.000
_cell.length_b   1.000
_cell.length_c   1.000
_cell.angle_alpha   90.00
_cell.angle_beta   90.00
_cell.angle_gamma   90.00
#
_symmetry.space_group_name_H-M   'P 1'
#
loop_
_entity.id
_entity.type
_entity.pdbx_description
1 polymer ?
#
loop_
_entity_poly.entity_id
_entity_poly.type
_entity_poly.pdbx_seq_one_letter_code
_entity_poly.pdbx_strand_id
1 'polypeptide(L)'
;MKDRILKVRKHRRQDPLDDNRTLMRFAQDASRTAIKQHLEKGVAVVYERNGYLVRESPDHEVTVIRQMNKKSFDLRSYLCQG
;
A
#
# COMPACT_ATOMS: atom_id res chain seq x y z
N MET A 1 41.49 18.83 -3.36
CA MET A 1 41.14 17.74 -4.28
C MET A 1 39.64 17.82 -4.54
N LYS A 2 39.19 17.83 -5.80
CA LYS A 2 37.76 17.87 -6.14
C LYS A 2 37.21 16.46 -6.09
N ASP A 3 36.37 16.15 -5.10
CA ASP A 3 35.69 14.86 -5.02
C ASP A 3 34.78 14.66 -6.22
N ARG A 4 35.15 13.73 -7.10
CA ARG A 4 34.32 13.28 -8.22
C ARG A 4 33.20 12.42 -7.64
N ILE A 5 32.01 13.00 -7.50
CA ILE A 5 30.80 12.24 -7.18
C ILE A 5 30.55 11.25 -8.32
N LEU A 6 30.78 9.96 -8.06
CA LEU A 6 30.44 8.87 -8.98
C LEU A 6 28.92 8.82 -9.12
N LYS A 7 28.42 9.21 -10.29
CA LYS A 7 26.99 9.21 -10.59
C LYS A 7 26.53 7.76 -10.85
N VAL A 8 26.09 7.07 -9.81
CA VAL A 8 25.50 5.73 -9.93
C VAL A 8 24.13 5.87 -10.62
N ARG A 9 24.00 5.34 -11.84
CA ARG A 9 22.72 5.28 -12.55
C ARG A 9 21.90 4.10 -12.02
N LYS A 10 20.62 4.36 -11.70
CA LYS A 10 19.67 3.31 -11.33
C LYS A 10 19.47 2.38 -12.53
N HIS A 11 19.97 1.14 -12.44
CA HIS A 11 19.77 0.14 -13.47
C HIS A 11 18.29 -0.23 -13.57
N ARG A 12 17.79 -0.47 -14.79
CA ARG A 12 16.43 -0.95 -15.00
C ARG A 12 16.38 -2.38 -14.46
N ARG A 13 15.54 -2.63 -13.46
CA ARG A 13 15.39 -3.99 -12.92
C ARG A 13 14.82 -4.91 -14.00
N GLN A 14 15.33 -6.13 -14.06
CA GLN A 14 14.92 -7.10 -15.07
C GLN A 14 13.58 -7.75 -14.68
N ASP A 15 13.37 -8.01 -13.39
CA ASP A 15 12.13 -8.55 -12.85
C ASP A 15 11.18 -7.41 -12.39
N PRO A 16 9.93 -7.36 -12.90
CA PRO A 16 8.91 -6.44 -12.41
C PRO A 16 8.61 -6.57 -10.91
N LEU A 17 8.80 -7.74 -10.31
CA LEU A 17 8.60 -7.99 -8.88
C LEU A 17 9.70 -7.37 -8.02
N ASP A 18 10.86 -7.03 -8.59
CA ASP A 18 11.90 -6.29 -7.88
C ASP A 18 11.66 -4.78 -7.86
N ASP A 19 10.66 -4.29 -8.61
CA ASP A 19 10.30 -2.87 -8.65
C ASP A 19 9.16 -2.57 -7.67
N ASN A 20 9.48 -1.88 -6.59
CA ASN A 20 8.50 -1.40 -5.61
C ASN A 20 7.31 -0.67 -6.26
N ARG A 21 7.53 0.08 -7.35
CA ARG A 21 6.42 0.79 -8.01
C ARG A 21 5.42 -0.20 -8.61
N THR A 22 5.92 -1.28 -9.18
CA THR A 22 5.12 -2.36 -9.75
C THR A 22 4.42 -3.13 -8.65
N LEU A 23 5.12 -3.49 -7.57
CA LEU A 23 4.51 -4.15 -6.41
C LEU A 23 3.38 -3.31 -5.78
N MET A 24 3.59 -2.00 -5.63
CA MET A 24 2.56 -1.09 -5.10
C MET A 24 1.32 -1.02 -5.99
N ARG A 25 1.49 -1.04 -7.32
CA ARG A 25 0.37 -1.11 -8.27
C ARG A 25 -0.38 -2.43 -8.14
N PHE A 26 0.35 -3.55 -8.13
CA PHE A 26 -0.27 -4.87 -7.93
C PHE A 26 -1.07 -4.94 -6.63
N ALA A 27 -0.54 -4.43 -5.52
CA ALA A 27 -1.24 -4.40 -4.25
C ALA A 27 -2.54 -3.58 -4.33
N GLN A 28 -2.53 -2.43 -5.02
CA GLN A 28 -3.72 -1.60 -5.22
C GLN A 28 -4.79 -2.33 -6.05
N ASP A 29 -4.40 -2.93 -7.16
CA ASP A 29 -5.33 -3.61 -8.07
C ASP A 29 -5.90 -4.89 -7.44
N ALA A 30 -5.07 -5.67 -6.76
CA ALA A 30 -5.49 -6.85 -6.01
C ALA A 30 -6.49 -6.48 -4.90
N SER A 31 -6.22 -5.41 -4.15
CA SER A 31 -7.12 -4.96 -3.08
C SER A 31 -8.48 -4.56 -3.64
N ARG A 32 -8.52 -3.76 -4.73
CA ARG A 32 -9.78 -3.34 -5.37
C ARG A 32 -10.58 -4.54 -5.89
N THR A 33 -9.90 -5.50 -6.51
CA THR A 33 -10.51 -6.72 -7.02
C THR A 33 -11.11 -7.55 -5.90
N ALA A 34 -10.39 -7.73 -4.79
CA ALA A 34 -10.86 -8.48 -3.64
C ALA A 34 -12.10 -7.84 -3.01
N ILE A 35 -12.10 -6.50 -2.81
CA ILE A 35 -13.25 -5.77 -2.28
C ILE A 35 -14.47 -6.02 -3.18
N LYS A 36 -14.32 -5.81 -4.50
CA LYS A 36 -15.40 -6.03 -5.47
C LYS A 36 -15.98 -7.45 -5.38
N GLN A 37 -15.11 -8.47 -5.43
CA GLN A 37 -15.52 -9.87 -5.41
C GLN A 37 -16.23 -10.28 -4.12
N HIS A 38 -15.83 -9.72 -2.97
CA HIS A 38 -16.49 -10.02 -1.70
C HIS A 38 -17.87 -9.35 -1.60
N LEU A 39 -17.99 -8.10 -2.04
CA LEU A 39 -19.27 -7.40 -2.08
C LEU A 39 -20.26 -8.10 -3.02
N GLU A 40 -19.82 -8.52 -4.22
CA GLU A 40 -20.62 -9.31 -5.18
C GLU A 40 -21.09 -10.66 -4.59
N LYS A 41 -20.36 -11.21 -3.62
CA LYS A 41 -20.72 -12.45 -2.91
C LYS A 41 -21.63 -12.23 -1.70
N GLY A 42 -22.07 -10.99 -1.45
CA GLY A 42 -22.88 -10.68 -0.28
C GLY A 42 -22.09 -10.64 1.02
N VAL A 43 -20.76 -10.53 0.97
CA VAL A 43 -19.88 -10.48 2.14
C VAL A 43 -19.46 -9.04 2.40
N ALA A 44 -19.72 -8.55 3.62
CA ALA A 44 -19.26 -7.23 4.05
C ALA A 44 -17.73 -7.19 4.15
N VAL A 45 -17.12 -6.08 3.72
CA VAL A 45 -15.67 -5.90 3.68
C VAL A 45 -15.24 -4.79 4.61
N VAL A 46 -14.07 -4.93 5.23
CA VAL A 46 -13.48 -3.89 6.09
C VAL A 46 -12.15 -3.45 5.48
N TYR A 47 -11.99 -2.15 5.27
CA TYR A 47 -10.79 -1.58 4.66
C TYR A 47 -10.51 -0.15 5.14
N GLU A 48 -9.34 0.38 4.82
CA GLU A 48 -8.97 1.76 5.16
C GLU A 48 -9.36 2.74 4.05
N ARG A 49 -10.00 3.84 4.43
CA ARG A 49 -10.41 4.93 3.55
C ARG A 49 -10.15 6.26 4.24
N ASN A 50 -9.26 7.08 3.65
CA ASN A 50 -8.94 8.44 4.13
C ASN A 50 -8.50 8.49 5.60
N GLY A 51 -7.75 7.49 6.07
CA GLY A 51 -7.32 7.41 7.47
C GLY A 51 -8.38 6.87 8.43
N TYR A 52 -9.51 6.36 7.94
CA TYR A 52 -10.53 5.69 8.74
C TYR A 52 -10.65 4.23 8.35
N LEU A 53 -10.85 3.37 9.34
CA LEU A 53 -11.27 2.00 9.12
C LEU A 53 -12.78 2.00 8.89
N VAL A 54 -13.21 1.56 7.71
CA VAL A 54 -14.61 1.52 7.31
C VAL A 54 -15.06 0.09 7.05
N ARG A 55 -16.33 -0.19 7.33
CA ARG A 55 -17.03 -1.41 6.90
C ARG A 55 -17.97 -1.03 5.77
N GLU A 56 -17.92 -1.76 4.67
CA GLU A 56 -18.86 -1.63 3.56
C GLU A 56 -19.71 -2.90 3.48
N SER A 57 -21.04 -2.73 3.50
CA SER A 57 -21.99 -3.82 3.27
C SER A 57 -22.11 -4.11 1.77
N PRO A 58 -22.65 -5.28 1.38
CA PRO A 58 -22.95 -5.59 -0.03
C PRO A 58 -23.87 -4.58 -0.72
N ASP A 59 -24.73 -3.90 0.05
CA ASP A 59 -25.62 -2.84 -0.42
C ASP A 59 -24.91 -1.47 -0.57
N HIS A 60 -23.58 -1.47 -0.46
CA HIS A 60 -22.71 -0.30 -0.50
C HIS A 60 -22.95 0.72 0.63
N GLU A 61 -23.61 0.31 1.73
CA GLU A 61 -23.65 1.14 2.94
C GLU A 61 -22.29 1.14 3.62
N VAL A 62 -21.75 2.34 3.87
CA VAL A 62 -20.44 2.53 4.48
C VAL A 62 -20.60 3.00 5.92
N THR A 63 -20.08 2.20 6.86
CA THR A 63 -20.02 2.55 8.29
C THR A 63 -18.59 2.82 8.71
N VAL A 64 -18.33 3.96 9.33
CA VAL A 64 -17.02 4.27 9.93
C VAL A 64 -16.88 3.51 11.25
N ILE A 65 -15.87 2.65 11.37
CA ILE A 65 -15.59 1.90 12.59
C ILE A 65 -14.74 2.76 13.55
N ARG A 66 -13.63 3.30 13.06
CA ARG A 66 -12.71 4.11 13.86
C ARG A 66 -11.73 4.89 12.98
N GLN A 67 -11.21 5.99 13.53
CA GLN A 67 -10.04 6.67 12.96
C GLN A 67 -8.78 5.82 13.16
N MET A 68 -7.97 5.71 12.13
CA MET A 68 -6.68 5.03 12.19
C MET A 68 -5.59 6.02 12.54
N ASN A 69 -5.07 5.94 13.77
CA ASN A 69 -3.81 6.58 14.14
C ASN A 69 -2.64 5.75 13.60
N LYS A 70 -2.40 5.80 12.29
CA LYS A 70 -1.19 5.21 11.70
C LYS A 70 0.00 6.08 12.15
N LYS A 71 0.82 5.57 13.08
CA LYS A 71 2.16 6.12 13.28
C LYS A 71 2.92 5.99 11.96
N SER A 72 3.59 7.06 11.54
CA SER A 72 4.47 7.01 10.38
C SER A 72 5.52 5.92 10.60
N PHE A 73 5.64 4.99 9.66
CA PHE A 73 6.70 3.98 9.71
C PHE A 73 8.01 4.64 9.28
N ASP A 74 8.94 4.81 10.22
CA ASP A 74 10.26 5.32 9.90
C ASP A 74 11.15 4.18 9.38
N LEU A 75 11.20 4.08 8.06
CA LEU A 75 12.05 3.15 7.31
C LEU A 75 13.52 3.24 7.71
N ARG A 76 14.02 4.44 8.03
CA ARG A 76 15.41 4.64 8.40
C ARG A 76 15.67 4.05 9.78
N SER A 77 14.80 4.32 10.75
CA SER A 77 14.90 3.73 12.09
C SER A 77 14.84 2.20 12.07
N TYR A 78 14.08 1.63 11.14
CA TYR A 78 13.91 0.18 11.01
C TYR A 78 15.12 -0.50 10.35
N LEU A 79 15.64 0.10 9.27
CA LEU A 79 16.73 -0.51 8.49
C LEU A 79 18.13 -0.17 9.03
N CYS A 80 18.29 0.93 9.76
CA CYS A 80 19.57 1.41 10.27
C CYS A 80 19.73 1.17 11.78
N GLN A 81 19.19 0.06 12.30
CA GLN A 81 19.52 -0.40 13.65
C GLN A 81 20.96 -0.96 13.64
N GLY A 82 21.93 -0.07 13.87
CA GLY A 82 23.35 -0.37 13.96
C GLY A 82 24.02 0.56 14.95
#